data_AF-A0A7X5FD02-F1
#
_entry.id   AF-A0A7X5FD02-F1
#
_cell.length_a   1.000
_cell.length_b   1.000
_cell.length_c   1.000
_cell.angle_alpha   90.00
_cell.angle_beta   90.00
_cell.angle_gamma   90.00
#
_symmetry.space_group_name_H-M   'P 1'
#
loop_
_entity.id
_entity.type
_entity.pdbx_description
1 polymer ?
#
loop_
_entity_poly.entity_id
_entity_poly.type
_entity_poly.pdbx_seq_one_letter_code
_entity_poly.pdbx_strand_id
1 'polypeptide(L)'
;MNNKTLIKLIFSITLVAILVVSNLYLISIISGGLEKIAEAKKEIIVEQNKKNNFSNVSQNIRQLDIIQNRIENALISEDEVVGFIDLLEDIAEESQVNVSIDRVDFKEPENDNKLGLLSMNLSFSGSWESVNFYIKNIEELKYTKRINSIRFSKNNQNWSVNFTLEIKTN
;
A
#
# COMPACT_ATOMS: atom_id res chain seq x y z
N MET A 1 -81.00 36.21 27.51
CA MET A 1 -79.53 36.38 27.49
C MET A 1 -79.26 37.75 26.89
N ASN A 2 -78.47 38.61 27.57
CA ASN A 2 -78.33 40.01 27.18
C ASN A 2 -77.43 40.12 25.93
N ASN A 3 -77.82 40.86 24.89
CA ASN A 3 -77.09 40.88 23.60
C ASN A 3 -75.59 41.22 23.75
N LYS A 4 -75.22 41.94 24.81
CA LYS A 4 -73.84 42.28 25.16
C LYS A 4 -72.99 41.08 25.62
N THR A 5 -73.55 40.04 26.22
CA THR A 5 -72.80 38.84 26.63
C THR A 5 -72.59 37.87 25.46
N LEU A 6 -73.55 37.79 24.53
CA LEU A 6 -73.41 37.06 23.28
C LEU A 6 -72.27 37.63 22.41
N ILE A 7 -72.20 38.96 22.26
CA ILE A 7 -71.16 39.63 21.46
C ILE A 7 -69.76 39.37 22.06
N LYS A 8 -69.59 39.45 23.39
CA LYS A 8 -68.30 39.16 24.06
C LYS A 8 -67.86 37.70 23.88
N LEU A 9 -68.82 36.76 23.89
CA LEU A 9 -68.55 35.34 23.75
C LEU A 9 -68.15 34.99 22.31
N ILE A 10 -68.83 35.58 21.32
CA ILE A 10 -68.44 35.45 19.90
C ILE A 10 -67.03 36.00 19.68
N PHE A 11 -66.72 37.19 20.20
CA PHE A 11 -65.39 37.78 20.04
C PHE A 11 -64.27 36.93 20.67
N SER A 12 -64.52 36.35 21.85
CA SER A 12 -63.58 35.42 22.50
C SER A 12 -63.33 34.16 21.66
N ILE A 13 -64.39 33.55 21.12
CA ILE A 13 -64.27 32.37 20.26
C ILE A 13 -63.51 32.71 18.98
N THR A 14 -63.79 33.85 18.34
CA THR A 14 -63.07 34.30 17.13
C THR A 14 -61.59 34.54 17.42
N LEU A 15 -61.26 35.15 18.56
CA LEU A 15 -59.86 35.36 18.97
C LEU A 15 -59.11 34.02 19.13
N VAL A 16 -59.73 33.04 19.80
CA VAL A 16 -59.15 31.71 19.98
C VAL A 16 -59.00 31.00 18.63
N ALA A 17 -59.99 31.10 17.73
CA ALA A 17 -59.92 30.52 16.40
C ALA A 17 -58.74 31.10 15.58
N ILE A 18 -58.52 32.41 15.64
CA ILE A 18 -57.37 33.07 14.97
C ILE A 18 -56.04 32.56 15.53
N LEU A 19 -55.93 32.39 16.85
CA LEU A 19 -54.72 31.87 17.49
C LEU A 19 -54.43 30.41 17.07
N VAL A 20 -55.45 29.57 16.95
CA VAL A 20 -55.31 28.18 16.50
C VAL A 20 -54.85 28.13 15.05
N VAL A 21 -55.50 28.89 14.15
CA VAL A 21 -55.12 28.92 12.73
C VAL A 21 -53.70 29.45 12.53
N SER A 22 -53.31 30.50 13.27
CA SER A 22 -51.95 31.04 13.24
C SER A 22 -50.91 30.00 13.68
N ASN A 23 -51.19 29.25 14.76
CA ASN A 23 -50.30 28.17 15.20
C ASN A 23 -50.18 27.05 14.16
N LEU A 24 -51.29 26.61 13.56
CA LEU A 24 -51.26 25.58 12.51
C LEU A 24 -50.45 26.04 11.28
N TYR A 25 -50.60 27.31 10.91
CA TYR A 25 -49.82 27.89 9.81
C TYR A 25 -48.32 27.92 10.11
N LEU A 26 -47.93 28.33 11.33
CA LEU A 26 -46.53 28.32 11.76
C LEU A 26 -45.93 26.91 11.79
N ILE A 27 -46.68 25.91 12.28
CA ILE A 27 -46.24 24.51 12.29
C ILE A 27 -45.98 24.02 10.86
N SER A 28 -46.88 24.31 9.92
CA SER A 28 -46.74 23.89 8.52
C SER A 28 -45.48 24.49 7.86
N ILE A 29 -45.18 25.77 8.11
CA ILE A 29 -43.96 26.42 7.59
C ILE A 29 -42.70 25.78 8.19
N ILE A 30 -42.69 25.52 9.50
CA ILE A 30 -41.54 24.94 10.20
C ILE A 30 -41.30 23.51 9.69
N SER A 31 -42.34 22.69 9.54
CA SER A 31 -42.21 21.33 9.02
C SER A 31 -41.65 21.28 7.60
N GLY A 32 -42.10 22.16 6.70
CA GLY A 32 -41.55 22.25 5.34
C GLY A 32 -40.10 22.74 5.30
N GLY A 33 -39.70 23.60 6.23
CA GLY A 33 -38.31 24.03 6.39
C GLY A 33 -37.39 22.91 6.90
N LEU A 34 -37.88 22.10 7.85
CA LEU A 34 -37.14 20.96 8.41
C LEU A 34 -36.87 19.88 7.36
N GLU A 35 -37.82 19.61 6.47
CA GLU A 35 -37.65 18.62 5.40
C GLU A 35 -36.55 19.03 4.41
N LYS A 36 -36.54 20.29 3.97
CA LYS A 36 -35.49 20.84 3.10
C LYS A 36 -34.11 20.81 3.76
N ILE A 37 -34.04 21.09 5.07
CA ILE A 37 -32.80 21.00 5.84
C ILE A 37 -32.33 19.55 5.95
N ALA A 38 -33.24 18.60 6.14
CA ALA A 38 -32.91 17.17 6.20
C ALA A 38 -32.39 16.66 4.85
N GLU A 39 -33.00 17.09 3.74
CA GLU A 39 -32.57 16.76 2.39
C GLU A 39 -31.19 17.35 2.07
N ALA A 40 -30.98 18.64 2.35
CA ALA A 40 -29.68 19.29 2.17
C ALA A 40 -28.57 18.62 3.02
N LYS A 41 -28.88 18.23 4.26
CA LYS A 41 -27.93 17.47 5.10
C LYS A 41 -27.59 16.11 4.50
N LYS A 42 -28.58 15.41 3.94
CA LYS A 42 -28.36 14.13 3.27
C LYS A 42 -27.47 14.30 2.05
N GLU A 43 -27.71 15.33 1.23
CA GLU A 43 -26.87 15.66 0.08
C GLU A 43 -25.42 15.97 0.49
N ILE A 44 -25.23 16.78 1.53
CA ILE A 44 -23.90 17.08 2.08
C ILE A 44 -23.17 15.80 2.53
N ILE A 45 -23.86 14.89 3.22
CA ILE A 45 -23.26 13.62 3.66
C ILE A 45 -22.88 12.75 2.46
N VAL A 46 -23.71 12.70 1.43
CA VAL A 46 -23.43 11.94 0.20
C VAL A 46 -22.20 12.52 -0.51
N GLU A 47 -22.13 13.84 -0.68
CA GLU A 47 -20.98 14.50 -1.30
C GLU A 47 -19.70 14.36 -0.47
N GLN A 48 -19.81 14.43 0.87
CA GLN A 48 -18.68 14.19 1.76
C GLN A 48 -18.16 12.74 1.65
N ASN A 49 -19.07 11.76 1.58
CA ASN A 49 -18.70 10.37 1.37
C ASN A 49 -18.03 10.14 0.01
N LYS A 50 -18.56 10.75 -1.06
CA LYS A 50 -17.91 10.71 -2.39
C LYS A 50 -16.51 11.30 -2.34
N LYS A 51 -16.34 12.47 -1.70
CA LYS A 51 -15.03 13.12 -1.54
C LYS A 51 -14.05 12.27 -0.75
N ASN A 52 -14.50 11.67 0.36
CA ASN A 52 -13.67 10.79 1.17
C ASN A 52 -13.26 9.53 0.38
N ASN A 53 -14.19 8.92 -0.34
CA ASN A 53 -13.89 7.77 -1.20
C ASN A 53 -12.89 8.12 -2.29
N PHE A 54 -13.07 9.26 -2.96
CA PHE A 54 -12.13 9.75 -3.97
C PHE A 54 -10.73 10.00 -3.39
N SER A 55 -10.65 10.60 -2.19
CA SER A 55 -9.40 10.79 -1.48
C SER A 55 -8.72 9.46 -1.16
N ASN A 56 -9.46 8.49 -0.62
CA ASN A 56 -8.94 7.17 -0.28
C ASN A 56 -8.44 6.42 -1.52
N VAL A 57 -9.20 6.43 -2.62
CA VAL A 57 -8.79 5.82 -3.89
C VAL A 57 -7.52 6.50 -4.43
N SER A 58 -7.47 7.84 -4.40
CA SER A 58 -6.30 8.60 -4.84
C SER A 58 -5.05 8.31 -4.00
N GLN A 59 -5.22 8.11 -2.70
CA GLN A 59 -4.13 7.71 -1.81
C GLN A 59 -3.67 6.29 -2.11
N ASN A 60 -4.59 5.35 -2.32
CA ASN A 60 -4.26 3.97 -2.69
C ASN A 60 -3.50 3.92 -4.03
N ILE A 61 -3.90 4.70 -5.03
CA ILE A 61 -3.18 4.78 -6.32
C ILE A 61 -1.74 5.26 -6.11
N ARG A 62 -1.52 6.31 -5.30
CA ARG A 62 -0.15 6.77 -5.00
C ARG A 62 0.66 5.72 -4.24
N GLN A 63 0.03 5.00 -3.31
CA GLN A 63 0.71 3.92 -2.60
C GLN A 63 1.06 2.77 -3.55
N LEU A 64 0.18 2.42 -4.49
CA LEU A 64 0.46 1.42 -5.52
C LEU A 64 1.63 1.82 -6.41
N ASP A 65 1.71 3.08 -6.82
CA ASP A 65 2.82 3.61 -7.61
C ASP A 65 4.15 3.50 -6.84
N ILE A 66 4.16 3.85 -5.55
CA ILE A 66 5.34 3.68 -4.70
C ILE A 66 5.71 2.19 -4.55
N ILE A 67 4.73 1.31 -4.37
CA ILE A 67 4.98 -0.14 -4.24
C ILE A 67 5.50 -0.72 -5.56
N GLN A 68 4.93 -0.31 -6.70
CA GLN A 68 5.36 -0.74 -8.02
C GLN A 68 6.81 -0.35 -8.27
N ASN A 69 7.16 0.93 -8.05
CA ASN A 69 8.54 1.39 -8.15
C ASN A 69 9.49 0.60 -7.23
N ARG A 70 9.05 0.24 -6.02
CA ARG A 70 9.86 -0.60 -5.10
C ARG A 70 10.03 -2.03 -5.59
N ILE A 71 9.01 -2.60 -6.22
CA ILE A 71 9.07 -3.95 -6.80
C ILE A 71 10.00 -3.95 -8.00
N GLU A 72 9.84 -3.01 -8.93
CA GLU A 72 10.68 -2.90 -10.13
C GLU A 72 12.16 -2.74 -9.76
N ASN A 73 12.47 -1.88 -8.78
CA ASN A 73 13.85 -1.70 -8.28
C ASN A 73 14.41 -2.89 -7.49
N ALA A 74 13.56 -3.86 -7.10
CA ALA A 74 13.96 -5.08 -6.42
C ALA A 74 14.12 -6.27 -7.39
N LEU A 75 13.84 -6.09 -8.68
CA LEU A 75 14.11 -7.08 -9.72
C LEU A 75 15.39 -6.70 -10.46
N ILE A 76 16.05 -7.69 -11.04
CA ILE A 76 17.19 -7.47 -11.95
C ILE A 76 16.63 -7.48 -13.38
N SER A 77 16.95 -6.45 -14.16
CA SER A 77 16.63 -6.43 -15.60
C SER A 77 17.55 -7.42 -16.33
N GLU A 78 17.08 -8.03 -17.43
CA GLU A 78 17.90 -8.98 -18.20
C GLU A 78 19.26 -8.37 -18.63
N ASP A 79 19.26 -7.10 -19.00
CA ASP A 79 20.47 -6.35 -19.40
C ASP A 79 21.41 -6.03 -18.22
N GLU A 80 20.94 -6.12 -16.97
CA GLU A 80 21.69 -5.77 -15.76
C GLU A 80 22.33 -6.99 -15.08
N VAL A 81 22.15 -8.21 -15.61
CA VAL A 81 22.71 -9.44 -15.03
C VAL A 81 24.24 -9.36 -14.90
N VAL A 82 24.92 -8.78 -15.90
CA VAL A 82 26.38 -8.59 -15.86
C VAL A 82 26.75 -7.61 -14.74
N GLY A 83 26.06 -6.47 -14.64
CA GLY A 83 26.32 -5.51 -13.57
C GLY A 83 26.02 -6.07 -12.17
N PHE A 84 25.09 -7.03 -12.06
CA PHE A 84 24.86 -7.74 -10.82
C PHE A 84 26.00 -8.70 -10.46
N ILE A 85 26.58 -9.38 -11.44
CA ILE A 85 27.78 -10.21 -11.25
C ILE A 85 28.95 -9.34 -10.79
N ASP A 86 29.20 -8.22 -11.48
CA ASP A 86 30.25 -7.26 -11.11
C ASP A 86 30.06 -6.78 -9.66
N LEU A 87 28.82 -6.46 -9.26
CA LEU A 87 28.50 -6.08 -7.89
C LEU A 87 28.86 -7.17 -6.87
N LEU A 88 28.65 -8.46 -7.19
CA LEU A 88 29.02 -9.55 -6.28
C LEU A 88 30.53 -9.76 -6.18
N GLU A 89 31.26 -9.47 -7.26
CA GLU A 89 32.72 -9.48 -7.30
C GLU A 89 33.30 -8.31 -6.50
N ASP A 90 32.74 -7.11 -6.63
CA ASP A 90 33.11 -5.93 -5.84
C ASP A 90 32.93 -6.18 -4.34
N ILE A 91 31.78 -6.75 -3.94
CA ILE A 91 31.52 -7.09 -2.54
C ILE A 91 32.50 -8.18 -2.06
N ALA A 92 32.94 -9.07 -2.94
CA ALA A 92 33.89 -10.12 -2.59
C ALA A 92 35.28 -9.52 -2.33
N GLU A 93 35.70 -8.55 -3.16
CA GLU A 93 36.93 -7.79 -2.98
C GLU A 93 36.89 -6.99 -1.66
N GLU A 94 35.81 -6.25 -1.39
CA GLU A 94 35.63 -5.51 -0.13
C GLU A 94 35.66 -6.44 1.09
N SER A 95 35.06 -7.63 0.96
CA SER A 95 35.00 -8.63 2.03
C SER A 95 36.28 -9.47 2.15
N GLN A 96 37.25 -9.27 1.26
CA GLN A 96 38.50 -10.04 1.19
C GLN A 96 38.27 -11.56 1.05
N VAL A 97 37.28 -11.97 0.26
CA VAL A 97 37.02 -13.37 -0.07
C VAL A 97 37.35 -13.64 -1.53
N ASN A 98 37.87 -14.84 -1.82
CA ASN A 98 38.01 -15.30 -3.19
C ASN A 98 36.70 -15.91 -3.63
N VAL A 99 36.00 -15.29 -4.58
CA VAL A 99 34.74 -15.78 -5.16
C VAL A 99 34.97 -16.39 -6.55
N SER A 100 34.22 -17.44 -6.86
CA SER A 100 34.13 -18.09 -8.17
C SER A 100 32.66 -18.27 -8.49
N ILE A 101 32.25 -17.87 -9.69
CA ILE A 101 30.89 -18.08 -10.19
C ILE A 101 30.93 -19.29 -11.10
N ASP A 102 30.42 -20.42 -10.61
CA ASP A 102 30.57 -21.71 -11.30
C ASP A 102 29.52 -21.91 -12.39
N ARG A 103 28.32 -21.37 -12.16
CA ARG A 103 27.19 -21.46 -13.09
C ARG A 103 26.25 -20.29 -12.92
N VAL A 104 25.85 -19.72 -14.05
CA VAL A 104 24.76 -18.75 -14.18
C VAL A 104 23.75 -19.35 -15.15
N ASP A 105 22.50 -19.44 -14.73
CA ASP A 105 21.40 -20.00 -15.50
C ASP A 105 20.23 -19.00 -15.48
N PHE A 106 19.74 -18.66 -16.66
CA PHE A 106 18.66 -17.70 -16.83
C PHE A 106 17.43 -18.43 -17.36
N LYS A 107 16.32 -18.32 -16.63
CA LYS A 107 15.03 -18.85 -17.03
C LYS A 107 14.10 -17.69 -17.32
N GLU A 108 13.82 -17.52 -18.61
CA GLU A 108 12.79 -16.60 -19.08
C GLU A 108 11.42 -16.94 -18.45
N PRO A 109 10.56 -15.93 -18.27
CA PRO A 109 9.22 -16.15 -17.77
C PRO A 109 8.40 -17.03 -18.73
N GLU A 110 7.81 -18.12 -18.22
CA GLU A 110 7.00 -19.04 -19.05
C GLU A 110 5.72 -18.38 -19.61
N ASN A 111 5.28 -17.26 -19.01
CA ASN A 111 4.13 -16.47 -19.43
C ASN A 111 4.17 -15.06 -18.79
N ASP A 112 3.39 -14.11 -19.31
CA ASP A 112 3.31 -12.70 -18.85
C ASP A 112 2.99 -12.53 -17.35
N ASN A 113 2.52 -13.58 -16.67
CA ASN A 113 2.17 -13.57 -15.25
C ASN A 113 3.24 -14.17 -14.34
N LYS A 114 4.34 -14.69 -14.88
CA LYS A 114 5.48 -15.21 -14.11
C LYS A 114 6.68 -14.30 -14.33
N LEU A 115 7.48 -14.14 -13.28
CA LEU A 115 8.78 -13.47 -13.35
C LEU A 115 9.85 -14.46 -13.79
N GLY A 116 10.84 -13.95 -14.53
CA GLY A 116 12.04 -14.70 -14.83
C GLY A 116 12.84 -15.02 -13.56
N LEU A 117 13.79 -15.95 -13.70
CA LEU A 117 14.63 -16.44 -12.62
C LEU A 117 16.08 -16.51 -13.08
N LEU A 118 16.93 -15.76 -12.40
CA LEU A 118 18.38 -15.90 -12.47
C LEU A 118 18.84 -16.83 -11.36
N SER A 119 19.37 -18.00 -11.71
CA SER A 119 19.94 -18.96 -10.77
C SER A 119 21.46 -18.97 -10.88
N MET A 120 22.16 -18.85 -9.75
CA MET A 120 23.60 -18.81 -9.72
C MET A 120 24.18 -19.74 -8.66
N ASN A 121 25.29 -20.38 -9.00
CA ASN A 121 26.13 -21.12 -8.07
C ASN A 121 27.43 -20.37 -7.87
N LEU A 122 27.64 -19.93 -6.63
CA LEU A 122 28.81 -19.20 -6.18
C LEU A 122 29.61 -20.09 -5.25
N SER A 123 30.93 -20.10 -5.41
CA SER A 123 31.86 -20.76 -4.52
C SER A 123 32.82 -19.70 -4.00
N PHE A 124 32.87 -19.46 -2.68
CA PHE A 124 33.78 -18.48 -2.12
C PHE A 124 34.56 -19.01 -0.92
N SER A 125 35.76 -18.48 -0.69
CA SER A 125 36.61 -18.91 0.41
C SER A 125 37.40 -17.78 1.07
N GLY A 126 37.65 -17.94 2.36
CA GLY A 126 38.37 -16.96 3.17
C GLY A 126 38.37 -17.29 4.66
N SER A 127 38.70 -16.29 5.49
CA SER A 127 38.52 -16.38 6.94
C SER A 127 37.02 -16.47 7.29
N TRP A 128 36.67 -16.99 8.47
CA TRP A 128 35.27 -17.04 8.90
C TRP A 128 34.63 -15.65 8.92
N GLU A 129 35.37 -14.66 9.40
CA GLU A 129 34.89 -13.27 9.52
C GLU A 129 34.60 -12.69 8.13
N SER A 130 35.53 -12.83 7.19
CA SER A 130 35.38 -12.42 5.79
C SER A 130 34.19 -13.10 5.11
N VAL A 131 34.06 -14.43 5.28
CA VAL A 131 32.96 -15.23 4.72
C VAL A 131 31.61 -14.80 5.27
N ASN A 132 31.52 -14.59 6.58
CA ASN A 132 30.29 -14.16 7.23
C ASN A 132 29.91 -12.72 6.83
N PHE A 133 30.90 -11.83 6.69
CA PHE A 133 30.69 -10.47 6.21
C PHE A 133 30.18 -10.46 4.76
N TYR A 134 30.78 -11.27 3.89
CA TYR A 134 30.34 -11.42 2.50
C TYR A 134 28.88 -11.91 2.39
N ILE A 135 28.52 -12.96 3.14
CA ILE A 135 27.15 -13.49 3.16
C ILE A 135 26.16 -12.41 3.61
N LYS A 136 26.50 -11.66 4.67
CA LYS A 136 25.66 -10.60 5.20
C LYS A 136 25.44 -9.49 4.15
N ASN A 137 26.49 -9.07 3.45
CA ASN A 137 26.37 -8.05 2.40
C ASN A 137 25.48 -8.54 1.24
N ILE A 138 25.62 -9.81 0.82
CA ILE A 138 24.72 -10.42 -0.17
C ILE A 138 23.28 -10.40 0.34
N GLU A 139 23.04 -10.76 1.60
CA GLU A 139 21.73 -10.76 2.26
C GLU A 139 21.10 -9.37 2.35
N GLU A 140 21.89 -8.31 2.42
CA GLU A 140 21.42 -6.92 2.51
C GLU A 140 21.16 -6.27 1.14
N LEU A 141 21.54 -6.91 0.02
CA LEU A 141 21.24 -6.40 -1.32
C LEU A 141 19.74 -6.12 -1.55
N LYS A 142 19.44 -5.04 -2.28
CA LYS A 142 18.07 -4.57 -2.57
C LYS A 142 17.20 -5.54 -3.38
N TYR A 143 17.80 -6.58 -3.98
CA TYR A 143 17.13 -7.49 -4.90
C TYR A 143 16.32 -8.58 -4.20
N THR A 144 15.22 -8.99 -4.84
CA THR A 144 14.37 -10.10 -4.41
C THR A 144 15.07 -11.41 -4.72
N LYS A 145 15.71 -11.93 -3.67
CA LYS A 145 16.56 -13.11 -3.75
C LYS A 145 16.10 -14.22 -2.82
N ARG A 146 16.45 -15.45 -3.19
CA ARG A 146 16.23 -16.65 -2.42
C ARG A 146 17.52 -17.45 -2.36
N ILE A 147 17.95 -17.75 -1.15
CA ILE A 147 19.07 -18.65 -0.93
C ILE A 147 18.53 -20.08 -0.91
N ASN A 148 18.92 -20.89 -1.89
CA ASN A 148 18.44 -22.26 -2.01
C ASN A 148 19.26 -23.23 -1.14
N SER A 149 20.58 -23.05 -1.14
CA SER A 149 21.46 -23.88 -0.34
C SER A 149 22.75 -23.15 -0.02
N ILE A 150 23.20 -23.33 1.22
CA ILE A 150 24.54 -22.93 1.66
C ILE A 150 25.21 -24.19 2.20
N ARG A 151 26.41 -24.50 1.70
CA ARG A 151 27.23 -25.59 2.20
C ARG A 151 28.59 -25.05 2.61
N PHE A 152 28.87 -25.14 3.90
CA PHE A 152 30.17 -24.79 4.47
C PHE A 152 31.07 -26.03 4.48
N SER A 153 32.33 -25.81 4.12
CA SER A 153 33.43 -26.75 4.31
C SER A 153 34.60 -25.98 4.90
N LYS A 154 35.41 -26.66 5.70
CA LYS A 154 36.62 -26.07 6.28
C LYS A 154 37.83 -26.84 5.81
N ASN A 155 38.78 -26.14 5.18
CA ASN A 155 40.05 -26.70 4.81
C ASN A 155 41.17 -25.93 5.55
N ASN A 156 41.80 -26.61 6.51
CA ASN A 156 42.78 -26.01 7.43
C ASN A 156 42.21 -24.81 8.20
N GLN A 157 42.65 -23.59 7.85
CA GLN A 157 42.23 -22.34 8.47
C GLN A 157 41.20 -21.56 7.64
N ASN A 158 40.94 -21.97 6.39
CA ASN A 158 40.02 -21.29 5.50
C ASN A 158 38.68 -22.01 5.44
N TRP A 159 37.61 -21.22 5.37
CA TRP A 159 36.27 -21.68 5.07
C TRP A 159 36.06 -21.60 3.56
N SER A 160 35.45 -22.63 3.00
CA SER A 160 34.95 -22.67 1.63
C SER A 160 33.44 -22.85 1.70
N VAL A 161 32.72 -22.04 0.94
CA VAL A 161 31.25 -22.01 0.93
C VAL A 161 30.78 -22.18 -0.50
N ASN A 162 29.91 -23.16 -0.72
CA ASN A 162 29.14 -23.27 -1.95
C ASN A 162 27.74 -22.74 -1.68
N PHE A 163 27.33 -21.76 -2.48
CA PHE A 163 26.15 -20.94 -2.26
C PHE A 163 25.32 -20.89 -3.54
N THR A 164 24.07 -21.33 -3.44
CA THR A 164 23.12 -21.27 -4.56
C THR A 164 22.12 -20.15 -4.32
N LEU A 165 22.12 -19.17 -5.21
CA LEU A 165 21.29 -17.98 -5.17
C LEU A 165 20.29 -18.00 -6.33
N GLU A 166 19.04 -17.68 -6.05
CA GLU A 166 18.04 -17.36 -7.06
C GLU A 166 17.60 -15.92 -6.90
N ILE A 167 17.44 -15.22 -8.01
CA ILE A 167 16.99 -13.83 -8.04
C ILE A 167 15.87 -13.71 -9.06
N LYS A 168 14.86 -12.94 -8.71
CA LYS A 168 13.75 -12.64 -9.61
C LYS A 168 14.16 -11.59 -10.63
N THR A 169 13.85 -11.86 -11.89
CA THR A 169 14.10 -10.94 -13.00
C THR A 169 12.77 -10.51 -13.62
N ASN A 170 12.75 -9.32 -14.20
CA ASN A 170 11.58 -8.79 -14.91
C ASN A 170 11.66 -9.19 -16.39
#